data_AF-A0A352WR67-F1
#
_entry.id   AF-A0A352WR67-F1
#
_cell.length_a   1.000
_cell.length_b   1.000
_cell.length_c   1.000
_cell.angle_alpha   90.00
_cell.angle_beta   90.00
_cell.angle_gamma   90.00
#
_symmetry.space_group_name_H-M   'P 1'
#
loop_
_entity.id
_entity.type
_entity.pdbx_description
1 polymer ?
#
loop_
_entity_poly.entity_id
_entity_poly.type
_entity_poly.pdbx_seq_one_letter_code
_entity_poly.pdbx_strand_id
1 'polypeptide(L)'
;MILSFWTLFWGLSVLDKIIPDVHFLWVGKDFFALFVKFFGSLGLSDPLFATLALAAVSGLEAVNFTFYVAAMMRNLQRNEEATDRWFFRAILTSLVLFTLFSIADQVFGDRFQLLEHSLFWMVLIGAWWGFNALHPDADEPRALPQKAMLRRAVALGSALTLVVCVSVSGFSSRTFSNADAPVHGTEVVEGVYKFDFPFLADKRVLEATIATFREEHPELEITYIYTGPSELNSKKKTHLLLYIFAE
;
A
#
# COMPACT_ATOMS: atom_id res chain seq x y z
N MET A 1 -27.20 -3.18 -7.40
CA MET A 1 -26.54 -3.13 -6.08
C MET A 1 -25.02 -3.23 -6.18
N ILE A 2 -24.47 -4.25 -6.86
CA ILE A 2 -23.01 -4.45 -7.03
C ILE A 2 -22.33 -3.23 -7.69
N LEU A 3 -22.85 -2.77 -8.83
CA LEU A 3 -22.33 -1.58 -9.52
C LEU A 3 -22.31 -0.35 -8.59
N SER A 4 -23.41 -0.07 -7.89
CA SER A 4 -23.54 1.11 -7.01
C SER A 4 -22.54 1.08 -5.87
N PHE A 5 -22.36 -0.09 -5.25
CA PHE A 5 -21.37 -0.28 -4.19
C PHE A 5 -19.96 0.06 -4.69
N TRP A 6 -19.52 -0.52 -5.81
CA TRP A 6 -18.16 -0.30 -6.30
C TRP A 6 -17.94 1.11 -6.84
N THR A 7 -18.93 1.71 -7.50
CA THR A 7 -18.84 3.13 -7.92
C THR A 7 -18.66 4.04 -6.71
N LEU A 8 -19.41 3.83 -5.62
CA LEU A 8 -19.27 4.62 -4.40
C LEU A 8 -17.93 4.36 -3.71
N PHE A 9 -17.49 3.11 -3.61
CA PHE A 9 -16.20 2.75 -3.02
C PHE A 9 -15.04 3.49 -3.70
N TRP A 10 -14.95 3.40 -5.03
CA TRP A 10 -13.90 4.07 -5.79
C TRP A 10 -14.06 5.59 -5.82
N GLY A 11 -15.30 6.09 -5.81
CA GLY A 11 -15.58 7.52 -5.70
C GLY A 11 -15.08 8.09 -4.37
N LEU A 12 -15.36 7.43 -3.26
CA LEU A 12 -14.86 7.83 -1.94
C LEU A 12 -13.34 7.72 -1.86
N SER A 13 -12.73 6.70 -2.46
CA SER A 13 -11.27 6.55 -2.50
C SER A 13 -10.58 7.71 -3.24
N VAL A 14 -11.14 8.15 -4.37
CA VAL A 14 -10.65 9.31 -5.12
C VAL A 14 -10.89 10.61 -4.34
N LEU A 15 -12.07 10.76 -3.73
CA LEU A 15 -12.38 11.94 -2.90
C LEU A 15 -11.43 12.07 -1.72
N ASP A 16 -11.06 10.95 -1.07
CA ASP A 16 -10.12 10.94 0.05
C ASP A 16 -8.72 11.47 -0.33
N LYS A 17 -8.33 11.34 -1.60
CA LYS A 17 -7.06 11.85 -2.13
C LYS A 17 -7.13 13.30 -2.59
N ILE A 18 -8.33 13.78 -2.94
CA ILE A 18 -8.56 15.18 -3.35
C ILE A 18 -8.76 16.09 -2.14
N ILE A 19 -9.35 15.56 -1.06
CA ILE A 19 -9.68 16.29 0.17
C ILE A 19 -8.79 15.73 1.31
N PRO A 20 -7.51 16.15 1.39
CA PRO A 20 -6.59 15.67 2.41
C PRO A 20 -6.86 16.27 3.80
N ASP A 21 -7.56 17.41 3.86
CA ASP A 21 -7.74 18.17 5.10
C ASP A 21 -8.90 17.66 5.96
N VAL A 22 -8.76 17.91 7.26
CA VAL A 22 -9.79 17.60 8.26
C VAL A 22 -10.93 18.62 8.13
N HIS A 23 -12.05 18.16 7.63
CA HIS A 23 -13.31 18.88 7.62
C HIS A 23 -14.28 18.31 8.67
N PHE A 24 -15.30 19.08 9.02
CA PHE A 24 -16.29 18.71 10.02
C PHE A 24 -16.98 17.35 9.77
N LEU A 25 -17.12 16.93 8.49
CA LEU A 25 -17.76 15.67 8.09
C LEU A 25 -16.79 14.66 7.43
N TRP A 26 -15.52 15.02 7.29
CA TRP A 26 -14.54 14.21 6.56
C TRP A 26 -13.16 14.35 7.17
N VAL A 27 -12.59 13.23 7.62
CA VAL A 27 -11.21 13.18 8.12
C VAL A 27 -10.41 12.42 7.08
N GLY A 28 -9.81 13.16 6.14
CA GLY A 28 -8.96 12.57 5.11
C GLY A 28 -7.68 11.97 5.69
N LYS A 29 -7.13 10.96 5.01
CA LYS A 29 -5.79 10.43 5.34
C LYS A 29 -4.74 11.20 4.54
N ASP A 30 -3.71 11.69 5.23
CA ASP A 30 -2.54 12.27 4.56
C ASP A 30 -1.70 11.17 3.87
N PHE A 31 -2.07 10.83 2.64
CA PHE A 31 -1.38 9.83 1.84
C PHE A 31 0.03 10.28 1.43
N PHE A 32 0.28 11.59 1.30
CA PHE A 32 1.61 12.08 0.95
C PHE A 32 2.59 11.81 2.09
N ALA A 33 2.24 12.19 3.32
CA ALA A 33 3.06 11.88 4.49
C ALA A 33 3.23 10.36 4.68
N LEU A 34 2.20 9.56 4.37
CA LEU A 34 2.30 8.10 4.41
C LEU A 34 3.30 7.55 3.38
N PHE A 35 3.25 8.03 2.13
CA PHE A 35 4.14 7.59 1.07
C PHE A 35 5.58 8.03 1.36
N VAL A 36 5.81 9.28 1.78
CA VAL A 36 7.15 9.76 2.19
C VAL A 36 7.73 8.87 3.29
N LYS A 37 6.90 8.47 4.25
CA LYS A 37 7.28 7.56 5.34
C LYS A 37 7.62 6.14 4.84
N PHE A 38 6.85 5.60 3.90
CA PHE A 38 7.10 4.29 3.30
C PHE A 38 8.37 4.26 2.44
N PHE A 39 8.61 5.28 1.62
CA PHE A 39 9.86 5.35 0.85
C PHE A 39 11.07 5.65 1.75
N GLY A 40 10.88 6.46 2.80
CA GLY A 40 11.90 6.72 3.81
C GLY A 40 12.38 5.46 4.54
N SER A 41 11.48 4.52 4.87
CA SER A 41 11.87 3.24 5.50
C SER A 41 12.70 2.34 4.58
N LEU A 42 12.67 2.56 3.27
CA LEU A 42 13.50 1.87 2.29
C LEU A 42 14.84 2.58 2.03
N GLY A 43 15.12 3.68 2.72
CA GLY A 43 16.28 4.54 2.48
C GLY A 43 16.13 5.50 1.30
N LEU A 44 14.92 5.62 0.73
CA LEU A 44 14.59 6.56 -0.34
C LEU A 44 14.00 7.83 0.28
N SER A 45 14.86 8.74 0.72
CA SER A 45 14.49 9.98 1.40
C SER A 45 14.10 11.12 0.46
N ASP A 46 14.27 10.97 -0.86
CA ASP A 46 13.83 11.97 -1.84
C ASP A 46 12.29 11.97 -1.98
N PRO A 47 11.60 13.08 -1.65
CA PRO A 47 10.14 13.21 -1.76
C PRO A 47 9.59 13.01 -3.18
N LEU A 48 10.44 13.09 -4.21
CA LEU A 48 10.06 12.89 -5.60
C LEU A 48 9.52 11.47 -5.85
N PHE A 49 10.10 10.44 -5.21
CA PHE A 49 9.61 9.07 -5.32
C PHE A 49 8.21 8.92 -4.72
N ALA A 50 7.99 9.49 -3.54
CA ALA A 50 6.68 9.49 -2.89
C ALA A 50 5.62 10.22 -3.73
N THR A 51 5.99 11.37 -4.29
CA THR A 51 5.10 12.17 -5.16
C THR A 51 4.72 11.41 -6.43
N LEU A 52 5.70 10.82 -7.13
CA LEU A 52 5.45 10.08 -8.37
C LEU A 52 4.61 8.83 -8.12
N ALA A 53 4.91 8.07 -7.06
CA ALA A 53 4.15 6.89 -6.70
C ALA A 53 2.71 7.25 -6.32
N LEU A 54 2.50 8.31 -5.53
CA LEU A 54 1.18 8.79 -5.18
C LEU A 54 0.39 9.26 -6.41
N ALA A 55 1.02 10.04 -7.30
CA ALA A 55 0.39 10.50 -8.54
C ALA A 55 0.00 9.34 -9.46
N ALA A 56 0.88 8.35 -9.61
CA ALA A 56 0.63 7.15 -10.42
C ALA A 56 -0.56 6.34 -9.87
N VAL A 57 -0.56 6.05 -8.56
CA VAL A 57 -1.64 5.33 -7.89
C VAL A 57 -2.95 6.11 -8.01
N SER A 58 -2.95 7.40 -7.67
CA SER A 58 -4.14 8.25 -7.75
C SER A 58 -4.71 8.31 -9.17
N GLY A 59 -3.84 8.39 -10.18
CA GLY A 59 -4.24 8.36 -11.58
C GLY A 59 -4.91 7.03 -11.97
N LEU A 60 -4.35 5.90 -11.54
CA LEU A 60 -4.95 4.59 -11.80
C LEU A 60 -6.30 4.42 -11.11
N GLU A 61 -6.43 4.87 -9.87
CA GLU A 61 -7.70 4.85 -9.15
C GLU A 61 -8.77 5.73 -9.82
N ALA A 62 -8.39 6.92 -10.29
CA ALA A 62 -9.28 7.81 -11.02
C ALA A 62 -9.75 7.17 -12.34
N VAL A 63 -8.84 6.55 -13.10
CA VAL A 63 -9.20 5.78 -14.31
C VAL A 63 -10.17 4.65 -13.96
N ASN A 64 -9.88 3.91 -12.90
CA ASN A 64 -10.75 2.81 -12.47
C ASN A 64 -12.15 3.30 -12.07
N PHE A 65 -12.23 4.42 -11.34
CA PHE A 65 -13.49 5.07 -11.00
C PHE A 65 -14.27 5.47 -12.27
N THR A 66 -13.62 6.02 -13.29
CA THR A 66 -14.29 6.35 -14.56
C THR A 66 -14.88 5.13 -15.25
N PHE A 67 -14.26 3.95 -15.15
CA PHE A 67 -14.82 2.71 -15.69
C PHE A 67 -16.09 2.27 -14.94
N TYR A 68 -16.11 2.40 -13.60
CA TYR A 68 -17.32 2.13 -12.82
C TYR A 68 -18.45 3.13 -13.10
N VAL A 69 -18.13 4.42 -13.26
CA VAL A 69 -19.11 5.44 -13.64
C VAL A 69 -19.64 5.17 -15.05
N ALA A 70 -18.77 4.81 -16.01
CA ALA A 70 -19.18 4.42 -17.35
C ALA A 70 -20.13 3.21 -17.32
N ALA A 71 -19.78 2.15 -16.57
CA ALA A 71 -20.64 0.99 -16.40
C ALA A 71 -22.01 1.37 -15.79
N MET A 72 -22.01 2.23 -14.76
CA MET A 72 -23.23 2.72 -14.13
C MET A 72 -24.12 3.51 -15.10
N MET A 73 -23.54 4.44 -15.87
CA MET A 73 -24.30 5.23 -16.85
C MET A 73 -24.89 4.35 -17.95
N ARG A 74 -24.16 3.34 -18.43
CA ARG A 74 -24.66 2.39 -19.43
C ARG A 74 -25.77 1.50 -18.87
N ASN A 75 -25.66 1.11 -17.60
CA ASN A 75 -26.71 0.37 -16.90
C ASN A 75 -28.00 1.21 -16.78
N LEU A 76 -27.88 2.50 -16.46
CA LEU A 76 -29.02 3.44 -16.44
C LEU A 76 -29.65 3.64 -17.83
N GLN A 77 -28.84 3.55 -18.89
CA GLN A 77 -29.29 3.59 -20.29
C GLN A 77 -29.88 2.26 -20.78
N ARG A 78 -29.97 1.23 -19.92
CA ARG A 78 -30.44 -0.12 -20.25
C ARG A 78 -29.64 -0.80 -21.38
N ASN A 79 -28.36 -0.47 -21.50
CA ASN A 79 -27.45 -1.10 -22.46
C ASN A 79 -26.60 -2.15 -21.74
N GLU A 80 -27.10 -3.38 -21.67
CA GLU A 80 -26.49 -4.48 -20.90
C GLU A 80 -25.12 -4.88 -21.46
N GLU A 81 -24.99 -5.07 -22.77
CA GLU A 81 -23.70 -5.41 -23.41
C GLU A 81 -22.60 -4.38 -23.15
N ALA A 82 -22.93 -3.08 -23.16
CA ALA A 82 -21.97 -2.04 -22.84
C ALA A 82 -21.65 -2.03 -21.33
N THR A 83 -22.65 -2.28 -20.48
CA THR A 83 -22.49 -2.37 -19.03
C THR A 83 -21.51 -3.46 -18.66
N ASP A 84 -21.66 -4.65 -19.23
CA ASP A 84 -20.81 -5.81 -18.94
C ASP A 84 -19.36 -5.58 -19.36
N ARG A 85 -19.16 -4.99 -20.54
CA ARG A 85 -17.82 -4.64 -21.04
C ARG A 85 -17.11 -3.63 -20.15
N TRP A 86 -17.80 -2.57 -19.72
CA TRP A 86 -17.21 -1.56 -18.85
C TRP A 86 -17.02 -2.07 -17.42
N PHE A 87 -17.96 -2.87 -16.91
CA PHE A 87 -17.85 -3.48 -15.59
C PHE A 87 -16.70 -4.48 -15.53
N PHE A 88 -16.52 -5.32 -16.56
CA PHE A 88 -15.38 -6.23 -16.64
C PHE A 88 -14.04 -5.49 -16.63
N ARG A 89 -13.92 -4.39 -17.39
CA ARG A 89 -12.73 -3.53 -17.37
C ARG A 89 -12.49 -2.92 -15.99
N ALA A 90 -13.55 -2.46 -15.32
CA ALA A 90 -13.47 -1.91 -13.97
C ALA A 90 -13.00 -2.95 -12.93
N ILE A 91 -13.56 -4.17 -12.97
CA ILE A 91 -13.12 -5.27 -12.12
C ILE A 91 -11.66 -5.62 -12.38
N LEU A 92 -11.26 -5.74 -13.65
CA LEU A 92 -9.89 -6.11 -14.01
C LEU A 92 -8.88 -5.08 -13.50
N THR A 93 -9.15 -3.79 -13.74
CA THR A 93 -8.30 -2.70 -13.23
C THR A 93 -8.27 -2.67 -11.70
N SER A 94 -9.40 -2.92 -11.04
CA SER A 94 -9.48 -3.03 -9.58
C SER A 94 -8.63 -4.17 -9.02
N LEU A 95 -8.66 -5.35 -9.66
CA LEU A 95 -7.82 -6.50 -9.27
C LEU A 95 -6.34 -6.16 -9.39
N VAL A 96 -5.93 -5.47 -10.46
CA VAL A 96 -4.55 -5.00 -10.63
C VAL A 96 -4.17 -4.01 -9.53
N LEU A 97 -5.05 -3.04 -9.21
CA LEU A 97 -4.81 -2.06 -8.14
C LEU A 97 -4.65 -2.71 -6.77
N PHE A 98 -5.57 -3.59 -6.37
CA PHE A 98 -5.45 -4.28 -5.08
C PHE A 98 -4.27 -5.24 -5.03
N THR A 99 -3.85 -5.82 -6.16
CA THR A 99 -2.61 -6.60 -6.22
C THR A 99 -1.39 -5.70 -5.99
N LEU A 100 -1.35 -4.53 -6.63
CA LEU A 100 -0.29 -3.55 -6.42
C LEU A 100 -0.23 -3.10 -4.95
N PHE A 101 -1.38 -2.80 -4.34
CA PHE A 101 -1.46 -2.45 -2.92
C PHE A 101 -1.01 -3.59 -2.01
N SER A 102 -1.44 -4.82 -2.28
CA SER A 102 -1.02 -5.98 -1.48
C SER A 102 0.50 -6.21 -1.56
N ILE A 103 1.12 -6.02 -2.73
CA ILE A 103 2.57 -6.08 -2.88
C ILE A 103 3.25 -4.95 -2.11
N ALA A 104 2.73 -3.72 -2.24
CA ALA A 104 3.24 -2.57 -1.50
C ALA A 104 3.16 -2.81 0.02
N ASP A 105 2.04 -3.28 0.54
CA ASP A 105 1.86 -3.58 1.96
C ASP A 105 2.82 -4.66 2.46
N GLN A 106 3.13 -5.67 1.63
CA GLN A 106 4.17 -6.66 1.95
C GLN A 106 5.56 -6.03 2.00
N VAL A 107 5.91 -5.22 1.01
CA VAL A 107 7.22 -4.55 0.91
C VAL A 107 7.42 -3.57 2.06
N PHE A 108 6.38 -2.85 2.44
CA PHE A 108 6.41 -1.86 3.54
C PHE A 108 6.09 -2.48 4.91
N GLY A 109 5.62 -3.73 4.97
CA GLY A 109 5.30 -4.45 6.21
C GLY A 109 3.98 -4.05 6.87
N ASP A 110 3.03 -3.42 6.16
CA ASP A 110 1.71 -3.06 6.70
C ASP A 110 0.74 -4.26 6.68
N ARG A 111 0.79 -5.06 7.75
CA ARG A 111 0.01 -6.30 7.87
C ARG A 111 -1.50 -6.08 7.95
N PHE A 112 -1.95 -4.93 8.45
CA PHE A 112 -3.38 -4.65 8.59
C PHE A 112 -3.97 -4.27 7.23
N GLN A 113 -3.32 -3.35 6.52
CA GLN A 113 -3.76 -2.95 5.18
C GLN A 113 -3.67 -4.10 4.18
N LEU A 114 -2.67 -4.97 4.31
CA LEU A 114 -2.56 -6.19 3.50
C LEU A 114 -3.82 -7.06 3.58
N LEU A 115 -4.35 -7.27 4.80
CA LEU A 115 -5.51 -8.11 5.01
C LEU A 115 -6.76 -7.48 4.41
N GLU A 116 -6.93 -6.17 4.57
CA GLU A 116 -8.02 -5.41 3.95
C GLU A 116 -7.96 -5.48 2.42
N HIS A 117 -6.80 -5.20 1.81
CA HIS A 117 -6.65 -5.22 0.36
C HIS A 117 -6.80 -6.64 -0.23
N SER A 118 -6.30 -7.66 0.46
CA SER A 118 -6.49 -9.08 0.06
C SER A 118 -7.96 -9.50 0.15
N LEU A 119 -8.69 -9.01 1.16
CA LEU A 119 -10.13 -9.24 1.28
C LEU A 119 -10.89 -8.58 0.13
N PHE A 120 -10.59 -7.32 -0.20
CA PHE A 120 -11.22 -6.64 -1.33
C PHE A 120 -10.92 -7.33 -2.66
N TRP A 121 -9.72 -7.88 -2.82
CA TRP A 121 -9.37 -8.69 -3.98
C TRP A 121 -10.28 -9.93 -4.13
N MET A 122 -10.53 -10.66 -3.04
CA MET A 122 -11.45 -11.81 -3.05
C MET A 122 -12.91 -11.38 -3.31
N VAL A 123 -13.34 -10.28 -2.68
CA VAL A 123 -14.70 -9.74 -2.86
C VAL A 123 -14.93 -9.26 -4.29
N LEU A 124 -13.92 -8.75 -5.00
CA LEU A 124 -14.02 -8.41 -6.43
C LEU A 124 -14.28 -9.62 -7.31
N ILE A 125 -13.60 -10.74 -7.05
CA ILE A 125 -13.84 -11.99 -7.77
C ILE A 125 -15.27 -12.47 -7.51
N GLY A 126 -15.70 -12.43 -6.25
CA GLY A 126 -17.08 -12.74 -5.88
C GLY A 126 -18.10 -11.80 -6.54
N ALA A 127 -17.79 -10.51 -6.63
CA ALA A 127 -18.64 -9.52 -7.28
C ALA A 127 -18.76 -9.75 -8.79
N TRP A 128 -17.66 -10.09 -9.46
CA TRP A 128 -17.69 -10.45 -10.88
C TRP A 128 -18.47 -11.74 -11.11
N TRP A 129 -18.22 -12.77 -10.29
CA TRP A 129 -18.94 -14.03 -10.37
C TRP A 129 -20.44 -13.85 -10.13
N GLY A 130 -20.82 -13.12 -9.08
CA GLY A 130 -22.21 -12.80 -8.76
C GLY A 130 -22.88 -11.96 -9.86
N PHE A 131 -22.18 -10.97 -10.40
CA PHE A 131 -22.68 -10.15 -11.50
C PHE A 131 -22.94 -10.97 -12.77
N ASN A 132 -22.04 -11.90 -13.10
CA ASN A 132 -22.14 -12.81 -14.24
C ASN A 132 -23.12 -13.99 -14.00
N ALA A 133 -23.36 -14.38 -12.75
CA ALA A 133 -24.37 -15.39 -12.41
C ALA A 133 -25.80 -14.85 -12.44
N LEU A 134 -25.98 -13.53 -12.21
CA LEU A 134 -27.27 -12.86 -12.21
C LEU A 134 -27.73 -12.37 -13.59
N HIS A 135 -26.82 -12.27 -14.56
CA HIS A 135 -27.13 -12.03 -15.97
C HIS A 135 -26.80 -13.30 -16.77
N PRO A 136 -27.69 -14.31 -16.79
CA PRO A 136 -27.53 -15.43 -17.70
C PRO A 136 -27.73 -14.91 -19.13
N ASP A 137 -26.68 -14.98 -19.96
CA ASP A 137 -26.81 -14.86 -21.41
C ASP A 137 -27.84 -15.91 -21.86
N ALA A 138 -28.98 -15.43 -22.37
CA ALA A 138 -30.13 -16.30 -22.62
C ALA A 138 -29.93 -17.28 -23.80
N ASP A 139 -28.90 -17.13 -24.64
CA ASP A 139 -28.70 -18.06 -25.78
C ASP A 139 -27.30 -18.06 -26.43
N GLU A 140 -26.28 -17.39 -25.87
CA GLU A 140 -24.92 -17.47 -26.43
C GLU A 140 -24.08 -18.54 -25.69
N PRO A 141 -23.56 -19.58 -26.37
CA PRO A 141 -22.59 -20.47 -25.75
C PRO A 141 -21.37 -19.62 -25.38
N ARG A 142 -21.08 -19.51 -24.08
CA ARG A 142 -19.88 -18.82 -23.56
C ARG A 142 -18.68 -19.16 -24.42
N ALA A 143 -18.31 -18.25 -25.32
CA ALA A 143 -17.25 -18.49 -26.26
C ALA A 143 -15.96 -18.62 -25.44
N LEU A 144 -15.43 -19.85 -25.36
CA LEU A 144 -14.13 -20.08 -24.76
C LEU A 144 -13.15 -19.09 -25.39
N PRO A 145 -12.40 -18.31 -24.59
CA PRO A 145 -11.48 -17.33 -25.13
C PRO A 145 -10.58 -18.03 -26.14
N GLN A 146 -10.43 -17.40 -27.31
CA GLN A 146 -9.66 -17.96 -28.43
C GLN A 146 -8.31 -18.47 -27.89
N LYS A 147 -7.94 -19.74 -28.17
CA LYS A 147 -6.74 -20.38 -27.58
C LYS A 147 -5.48 -19.52 -27.69
N ALA A 148 -5.36 -18.73 -28.76
CA ALA A 148 -4.28 -17.78 -28.97
C ALA A 148 -4.29 -16.60 -27.97
N MET A 149 -5.46 -16.02 -27.69
CA MET A 149 -5.63 -14.96 -26.70
C MET A 149 -5.38 -15.49 -25.28
N LEU A 150 -5.89 -16.68 -24.96
CA LEU A 150 -5.63 -17.33 -23.67
C LEU A 150 -4.13 -17.60 -23.47
N ARG A 151 -3.43 -18.15 -24.48
CA ARG A 151 -1.97 -18.35 -24.43
C ARG A 151 -1.21 -17.03 -24.23
N ARG A 152 -1.59 -15.96 -24.93
CA ARG A 152 -0.97 -14.64 -24.77
C ARG A 152 -1.22 -14.08 -23.37
N ALA A 153 -2.44 -14.19 -22.85
CA ALA A 153 -2.78 -13.72 -21.51
C ALA A 153 -2.01 -14.49 -20.43
N VAL A 154 -1.93 -15.83 -20.55
CA VAL A 154 -1.14 -16.66 -19.63
C VAL A 154 0.34 -16.32 -19.74
N ALA A 155 0.90 -16.23 -20.94
CA ALA A 155 2.32 -15.91 -21.13
C ALA A 155 2.68 -14.53 -20.57
N LEU A 156 1.85 -13.51 -20.86
CA LEU A 156 2.06 -12.15 -20.37
C LEU A 156 1.88 -12.09 -18.85
N GLY A 157 0.86 -12.76 -18.30
CA GLY A 157 0.62 -12.86 -16.87
C GLY A 157 1.79 -13.51 -16.15
N SER A 158 2.24 -14.69 -16.62
CA SER A 158 3.39 -15.39 -16.06
C SER A 158 4.68 -14.57 -16.16
N ALA A 159 4.92 -13.89 -17.28
CA ALA A 159 6.08 -13.02 -17.44
C ALA A 159 6.04 -11.84 -16.46
N LEU A 160 4.88 -11.19 -16.32
CA LEU A 160 4.70 -10.09 -15.37
C LEU A 160 4.89 -10.56 -13.92
N THR A 161 4.30 -11.71 -13.56
CA THR A 161 4.51 -12.33 -12.24
C THR A 161 5.98 -12.63 -12.00
N LEU A 162 6.70 -13.17 -12.99
CA LEU A 162 8.12 -13.44 -12.86
C LEU A 162 8.92 -12.16 -12.64
N VAL A 163 8.64 -11.11 -13.40
CA VAL A 163 9.28 -9.79 -13.24
C VAL A 163 9.01 -9.23 -11.85
N VAL A 164 7.77 -9.34 -11.35
CA VAL A 164 7.40 -8.90 -10.00
C VAL A 164 8.14 -9.73 -8.95
N CYS A 165 8.16 -11.06 -9.06
CA CYS A 165 8.87 -11.93 -8.12
C CYS A 165 10.37 -11.62 -8.08
N VAL A 166 11.02 -11.45 -9.24
CA VAL A 166 12.43 -11.09 -9.34
C VAL A 166 12.69 -9.70 -8.77
N SER A 167 11.81 -8.73 -9.06
CA SER A 167 11.94 -7.35 -8.56
C SER A 167 11.79 -7.30 -7.05
N VAL A 168 10.76 -7.95 -6.49
CA VAL A 168 10.51 -8.01 -5.04
C VAL A 168 11.61 -8.79 -4.33
N SER A 169 12.06 -9.93 -4.88
CA SER A 169 13.15 -10.71 -4.30
C SER A 169 14.48 -9.96 -4.36
N GLY A 170 14.79 -9.31 -5.49
CA GLY A 170 15.98 -8.49 -5.65
C GLY A 170 15.96 -7.27 -4.75
N PHE A 171 14.82 -6.59 -4.64
CA PHE A 171 14.62 -5.49 -3.71
C PHE A 171 14.79 -5.94 -2.26
N SER A 172 14.10 -7.01 -1.86
CA SER A 172 14.23 -7.61 -0.53
C SER A 172 15.68 -7.95 -0.21
N SER A 173 16.41 -8.62 -1.11
CA SER A 173 17.83 -8.96 -0.87
C SER A 173 18.75 -7.75 -0.70
N ARG A 174 18.43 -6.61 -1.32
CA ARG A 174 19.23 -5.37 -1.24
C ARG A 174 18.87 -4.50 -0.05
N THR A 175 17.64 -4.59 0.44
CA THR A 175 17.12 -3.74 1.52
C THR A 175 17.03 -4.48 2.85
N PHE A 176 17.11 -5.81 2.87
CA PHE A 176 17.07 -6.61 4.10
C PHE A 176 18.23 -6.30 5.04
N SER A 177 19.41 -5.92 4.53
CA SER A 177 20.51 -5.46 5.38
C SER A 177 20.16 -4.23 6.22
N ASN A 178 19.25 -3.37 5.75
CA ASN A 178 18.78 -2.21 6.51
C ASN A 178 17.81 -2.60 7.63
N ALA A 179 17.25 -3.81 7.60
CA ALA A 179 16.40 -4.33 8.66
C ALA A 179 17.20 -4.89 9.86
N ASP A 180 18.53 -5.03 9.73
CA ASP A 180 19.43 -5.47 10.82
C ASP A 180 20.46 -4.38 11.18
N ALA A 181 20.53 -3.26 10.44
CA ALA A 181 21.52 -2.22 10.64
C ALA A 181 21.21 -1.35 11.89
N PRO A 182 22.22 -1.04 12.72
CA PRO A 182 22.04 -0.15 13.87
C PRO A 182 21.63 1.25 13.42
N VAL A 183 20.78 1.90 14.23
CA VAL A 183 20.33 3.27 13.98
C VAL A 183 21.28 4.22 14.69
N HIS A 184 21.83 5.20 13.97
CA HIS A 184 22.67 6.21 14.60
C HIS A 184 21.82 7.27 15.31
N GLY A 185 22.19 7.55 16.56
CA GLY A 185 21.53 8.55 17.38
C GLY A 185 22.06 9.94 17.08
N THR A 186 21.20 10.94 17.18
CA THR A 186 21.61 12.36 17.19
C THR A 186 21.54 12.87 18.62
N GLU A 187 22.62 13.46 19.12
CA GLU A 187 22.60 14.18 20.38
C GLU A 187 21.69 15.40 20.26
N VAL A 188 20.69 15.49 21.15
CA VAL A 188 19.69 16.58 21.14
C VAL A 188 20.00 17.59 22.23
N VAL A 189 20.50 17.10 23.36
CA VAL A 189 20.97 17.86 24.53
C VAL A 189 22.16 17.07 25.11
N GLU A 190 23.08 17.75 25.81
CA GLU A 190 24.22 17.11 26.47
C GLU A 190 23.77 15.89 27.28
N GLY A 191 24.32 14.71 26.96
CA GLY A 191 24.00 13.44 27.61
C GLY A 191 22.65 12.83 27.19
N VAL A 192 21.96 13.36 26.17
CA VAL A 192 20.67 12.85 25.69
C VAL A 192 20.70 12.62 24.18
N TYR A 193 20.66 11.35 23.81
CA TYR A 193 20.70 10.89 22.42
C TYR A 193 19.34 10.41 21.96
N LYS A 194 18.89 10.91 20.81
CA LYS A 194 17.62 10.53 20.18
C LYS A 194 17.88 9.60 19.00
N PHE A 195 17.15 8.48 18.96
CA PHE A 195 17.17 7.50 17.89
C PHE A 195 15.77 7.39 17.28
N ASP A 196 15.70 7.44 15.95
CA ASP A 196 14.47 7.29 15.18
C ASP A 196 14.49 5.95 14.45
N PHE A 197 13.83 4.95 15.03
CA PHE A 197 13.85 3.60 14.48
C PHE A 197 12.92 3.50 13.26
N PRO A 198 13.38 2.88 12.15
CA PRO A 198 12.55 2.66 10.97
C PRO A 198 11.42 1.67 11.28
N PHE A 199 10.38 1.68 10.43
CA PHE A 199 9.18 0.85 10.58
C PHE A 199 9.47 -0.65 10.72
N LEU A 200 10.55 -1.14 10.11
CA LEU A 200 10.94 -2.56 10.12
C LEU A 200 11.93 -2.91 11.25
N ALA A 201 12.35 -1.95 12.07
CA ALA A 201 13.28 -2.22 13.15
C ALA A 201 12.64 -3.10 14.22
N ASP A 202 13.31 -4.20 14.51
CA ASP A 202 12.90 -5.15 15.53
C ASP A 202 13.87 -5.14 16.73
N LYS A 203 13.74 -6.16 17.58
CA LYS A 203 14.61 -6.34 18.74
C LYS A 203 16.10 -6.38 18.37
N ARG A 204 16.47 -6.97 17.25
CA ARG A 204 17.88 -7.11 16.83
C ARG A 204 18.47 -5.76 16.46
N VAL A 205 17.70 -4.92 15.76
CA VAL A 205 18.11 -3.55 15.43
C VAL A 205 18.31 -2.75 16.70
N LEU A 206 17.43 -2.89 17.70
CA LEU A 206 17.59 -2.22 18.99
C LEU A 206 18.85 -2.70 19.73
N GLU A 207 19.07 -4.01 19.80
CA GLU A 207 20.26 -4.59 20.45
C GLU A 207 21.54 -4.15 19.75
N ALA A 208 21.57 -4.18 18.42
CA ALA A 208 22.69 -3.69 17.61
C ALA A 208 22.92 -2.19 17.82
N THR A 209 21.85 -1.39 17.85
CA THR A 209 21.94 0.06 18.08
C THR A 209 22.56 0.39 19.44
N ILE A 210 22.14 -0.32 20.50
CA ILE A 210 22.70 -0.11 21.85
C ILE A 210 24.16 -0.60 21.91
N ALA A 211 24.48 -1.72 21.26
CA ALA A 211 25.85 -2.23 21.20
C ALA A 211 26.78 -1.24 20.48
N THR A 212 26.38 -0.77 19.30
CA THR A 212 27.13 0.24 18.54
C THR A 212 27.27 1.55 19.32
N PHE A 213 26.21 2.02 20.00
CA PHE A 213 26.29 3.22 20.83
C PHE A 213 27.35 3.09 21.94
N ARG A 214 27.44 1.93 22.61
CA ARG A 214 28.47 1.69 23.64
C ARG A 214 29.89 1.58 23.07
N GLU A 215 30.03 1.10 21.85
CA GLU A 215 31.32 1.05 21.15
C GLU A 215 31.77 2.44 20.70
N GLU A 216 30.85 3.27 20.21
CA GLU A 216 31.12 4.64 19.75
C GLU A 216 31.34 5.62 20.92
N HIS A 217 30.74 5.36 22.09
CA HIS A 217 30.85 6.17 23.30
C HIS A 217 31.29 5.36 24.52
N PRO A 218 32.54 4.83 24.54
CA PRO A 218 33.04 4.01 25.65
C PRO A 218 33.17 4.78 26.97
N GLU A 219 33.19 6.11 26.92
CA GLU A 219 33.28 7.02 28.05
C GLU A 219 31.94 7.30 28.75
N LEU A 220 30.81 6.94 28.14
CA LEU A 220 29.47 7.25 28.63
C LEU A 220 28.77 6.01 29.21
N GLU A 221 28.15 6.15 30.38
CA GLU A 221 27.32 5.09 30.97
C GLU A 221 25.83 5.32 30.69
N ILE A 222 25.16 4.34 30.08
CA ILE A 222 23.71 4.42 29.83
C ILE A 222 22.96 4.31 31.16
N THR A 223 22.42 5.43 31.64
CA THR A 223 21.66 5.53 32.89
C THR A 223 20.17 5.23 32.70
N TYR A 224 19.58 5.68 31.59
CA TYR A 224 18.15 5.50 31.36
C TYR A 224 17.80 5.42 29.87
N ILE A 225 16.84 4.56 29.55
CA ILE A 225 16.29 4.43 28.18
C ILE A 225 14.80 4.76 28.24
N TYR A 226 14.40 5.79 27.50
CA TYR A 226 13.02 6.26 27.43
C TYR A 226 12.45 6.11 26.02
N THR A 227 11.25 5.54 25.92
CA THR A 227 10.48 5.54 24.68
C THR A 227 9.48 6.69 24.71
N GLY A 228 9.47 7.55 23.69
CA GLY A 228 8.66 8.78 23.65
C GLY A 228 7.15 8.57 24.00
N PRO A 229 6.47 9.59 24.54
CA PRO A 229 5.11 9.46 25.06
C PRO A 229 4.08 9.10 23.97
N SER A 230 3.03 8.39 24.38
CA SER A 230 1.97 7.85 23.52
C SER A 230 1.26 8.90 22.64
N GLU A 231 1.24 10.17 23.02
CA GLU A 231 0.63 11.26 22.26
C GLU A 231 1.41 11.65 21.00
N LEU A 232 2.74 11.50 20.98
CA LEU A 232 3.56 11.59 19.76
C LEU A 232 3.46 10.32 18.90
N ASN A 233 3.04 9.21 19.50
CA ASN A 233 2.70 7.94 18.85
C ASN A 233 1.21 7.83 18.44
N SER A 234 0.38 8.84 18.78
CA SER A 234 -1.08 8.74 18.73
C SER A 234 -1.69 8.70 17.34
N LYS A 235 -0.97 9.14 16.31
CA LYS A 235 -1.41 9.01 14.92
C LYS A 235 -0.90 7.69 14.31
N LYS A 236 -1.31 6.56 14.88
CA LYS A 236 -1.09 5.19 14.34
C LYS A 236 0.34 4.96 13.81
N LYS A 237 1.38 5.14 14.63
CA LYS A 237 2.78 4.96 14.17
C LYS A 237 3.47 3.75 14.80
N THR A 238 3.77 2.79 13.95
CA THR A 238 4.75 1.70 14.08
C THR A 238 6.21 2.21 14.07
N HIS A 239 6.49 3.34 14.74
CA HIS A 239 7.84 3.91 14.88
C HIS A 239 8.20 3.98 16.35
N LEU A 240 9.43 3.59 16.69
CA LEU A 240 9.95 3.72 18.04
C LEU A 240 10.89 4.93 18.09
N LEU A 241 10.51 5.95 18.84
CA LEU A 241 11.43 7.01 19.24
C LEU A 241 12.08 6.62 20.57
N LEU A 242 13.38 6.38 20.55
CA LEU A 242 14.16 6.02 21.72
C LEU A 242 15.04 7.20 22.12
N TYR A 243 15.07 7.49 23.41
CA TYR A 243 15.99 8.45 24.02
C TYR A 243 16.89 7.68 24.97
N ILE A 244 18.20 7.80 24.78
CA ILE A 244 19.22 7.26 25.67
C ILE A 244 19.80 8.42 26.46
N PHE A 245 19.70 8.33 27.78
CA PHE A 245 20.35 9.23 28.72
C PHE A 245 21.66 8.58 29.16
N ALA A 246 22.72 9.35 29.08
CA ALA A 246 24.08 8.91 29.27
C ALA A 246 24.88 10.00 30.01
N GLU A 247 25.68 9.59 30.98
CA GLU A 247 26.53 10.45 31.84
C GLU A 247 27.96 9.92 31.91
#